data_AF-A0A497RD37-F1
#
_entry.id   AF-A0A497RD37-F1
#
_cell.length_a   1.000
_cell.length_b   1.000
_cell.length_c   1.000
_cell.angle_alpha   90.00
_cell.angle_beta   90.00
_cell.angle_gamma   90.00
#
_symmetry.space_group_name_H-M   'P 1'
#
loop_
_entity.id
_entity.type
_entity.pdbx_description
1 polymer ?
#
loop_
_entity_poly.entity_id
_entity_poly.type
_entity_poly.pdbx_seq_one_letter_code
_entity_poly.pdbx_strand_id
1 'polypeptide(L)'
;MTDLWLRYVDLTVNNLNFNSDNFDIEFEVEKKEDEAKTAIITIYNISQQTREKIKKDDTVELKAGYKEDCGTIFYGKVVNVDFELKGADEATIIECTDATAELGKQLLIVSYPKDTDTAKVVRDLCNYSNIPIGRIDDTGFKFEKSYTFQGTPAEIIEDIIKFCNGKLRQELQNAPYLRKMLSSVEFGREYVFTIENNMAYFVRGAKIIYETEVLESDTGLLEVSKIKSEDKDKFKIRALLRWRIQVGKPVVIKSVKLDGQFNVSAYRHVCKGEEYYTELEVIP
;
A
#
# COMPACT_ATOMS: atom_id res chain seq x y z
N MET A 1 9.12 -31.52 -12.96
CA MET A 1 8.02 -31.22 -12.03
C MET A 1 8.63 -30.38 -10.93
N THR A 2 8.65 -29.07 -11.12
CA THR A 2 9.34 -28.14 -10.22
C THR A 2 8.43 -27.80 -9.05
N ASP A 3 9.02 -27.72 -7.86
CA ASP A 3 8.38 -27.55 -6.55
C ASP A 3 7.57 -26.25 -6.42
N LEU A 4 6.36 -26.24 -7.00
CA LEU A 4 5.36 -25.17 -6.90
C LEU A 4 4.53 -25.26 -5.61
N TRP A 5 4.90 -26.13 -4.67
CA TRP A 5 3.93 -26.63 -3.70
C TRP A 5 3.40 -25.50 -2.82
N LEU A 6 2.10 -25.23 -3.00
CA LEU A 6 1.25 -24.30 -2.25
C LEU A 6 1.22 -22.83 -2.69
N ARG A 7 1.84 -22.40 -3.80
CA ARG A 7 1.59 -21.04 -4.34
C ARG A 7 0.09 -20.88 -4.64
N TYR A 8 -0.48 -19.73 -4.29
CA TYR A 8 -1.88 -19.41 -4.52
C TYR A 8 -2.00 -18.03 -5.15
N VAL A 9 -2.78 -17.95 -6.22
CA VAL A 9 -3.17 -16.70 -6.87
C VAL A 9 -4.66 -16.76 -7.18
N ASP A 10 -5.37 -15.68 -6.82
CA ASP A 10 -6.80 -15.53 -7.08
C ASP A 10 -7.05 -14.08 -7.50
N LEU A 11 -7.44 -13.94 -8.76
CA LEU A 11 -7.67 -12.68 -9.44
C LEU A 11 -9.15 -12.54 -9.72
N THR A 12 -9.75 -11.47 -9.21
CA THR A 12 -11.10 -11.07 -9.53
C THR A 12 -11.08 -9.75 -10.30
N VAL A 13 -11.68 -9.75 -11.50
CA VAL A 13 -11.88 -8.55 -12.32
C VAL A 13 -13.39 -8.36 -12.53
N ASN A 14 -13.99 -7.41 -11.82
CA ASN A 14 -15.44 -7.30 -11.63
C ASN A 14 -16.08 -8.64 -11.22
N ASN A 15 -16.80 -9.27 -12.16
CA ASN A 15 -17.52 -10.54 -11.94
C ASN A 15 -16.76 -11.76 -12.53
N LEU A 16 -15.57 -11.55 -13.10
CA LEU A 16 -14.72 -12.60 -13.62
C LEU A 16 -13.72 -13.03 -12.54
N ASN A 17 -13.55 -14.34 -12.36
CA ASN A 17 -12.60 -14.89 -11.41
C ASN A 17 -11.64 -15.85 -12.13
N PHE A 18 -10.35 -15.71 -11.84
CA PHE A 18 -9.26 -16.51 -12.37
C PHE A 18 -8.38 -16.96 -11.21
N ASN A 19 -8.11 -18.25 -11.10
CA ASN A 19 -7.24 -18.77 -10.06
C ASN A 19 -6.08 -19.58 -10.64
N SER A 20 -5.01 -19.70 -9.87
CA SER A 20 -3.81 -20.45 -10.25
C SER A 20 -4.03 -21.96 -10.42
N ASP A 21 -5.18 -22.49 -9.99
CA ASP A 21 -5.54 -23.90 -10.22
C ASP A 21 -5.98 -24.16 -11.68
N ASN A 22 -6.56 -23.15 -12.35
CA ASN A 22 -7.12 -23.29 -13.70
C ASN A 22 -6.40 -22.46 -14.77
N PHE A 23 -5.68 -21.42 -14.36
CA PHE A 23 -5.02 -20.48 -15.26
C PHE A 23 -3.56 -20.28 -14.85
N ASP A 24 -2.70 -20.07 -15.84
CA ASP A 24 -1.38 -19.50 -15.60
C ASP A 24 -1.53 -17.98 -15.44
N ILE A 25 -1.11 -17.48 -14.27
CA ILE A 25 -1.26 -16.09 -13.86
C ILE A 25 0.10 -15.59 -13.37
N GLU A 26 0.60 -14.59 -14.07
CA GLU A 26 1.77 -13.83 -13.66
C GLU A 26 1.35 -12.45 -13.14
N PHE A 27 2.11 -11.90 -12.20
CA PHE A 27 1.89 -10.54 -11.74
C PHE A 27 3.17 -9.87 -11.25
N GLU A 28 3.17 -8.56 -11.35
CA GLU A 28 4.11 -7.67 -10.67
C GLU A 28 3.30 -6.56 -10.01
N VAL A 29 3.33 -6.49 -8.68
CA VAL A 29 2.65 -5.46 -7.89
C VAL A 29 3.69 -4.62 -7.18
N GLU A 30 3.66 -3.30 -7.36
CA GLU A 30 4.65 -2.38 -6.79
C GLU A 30 3.98 -1.21 -6.05
N LYS A 31 4.62 -0.76 -4.97
CA LYS A 31 4.28 0.50 -4.29
C LYS A 31 5.54 1.14 -3.74
N LYS A 32 5.71 2.43 -4.01
CA LYS A 32 6.68 3.34 -3.38
C LYS A 32 5.93 4.39 -2.54
N GLU A 33 6.61 5.09 -1.64
CA GLU A 33 6.00 6.11 -0.75
C GLU A 33 5.10 7.11 -1.51
N ASP A 34 5.65 7.81 -2.51
CA ASP A 34 4.99 8.94 -3.17
C ASP A 34 4.32 8.60 -4.52
N GLU A 35 4.26 7.32 -4.88
CA GLU A 35 3.68 6.87 -6.15
C GLU A 35 2.41 6.06 -5.91
N ALA A 36 1.51 6.03 -6.91
CA ALA A 36 0.35 5.16 -6.81
C ALA A 36 0.74 3.68 -6.78
N LYS A 37 -0.05 2.83 -6.13
CA LYS A 37 0.16 1.38 -6.22
C LYS A 37 -0.19 0.93 -7.64
N THR A 38 0.67 0.14 -8.25
CA THR A 38 0.47 -0.39 -9.60
C THR A 38 0.51 -1.91 -9.60
N ALA A 39 -0.18 -2.51 -10.57
CA ALA A 39 -0.06 -3.93 -10.84
C ALA A 39 -0.07 -4.19 -12.34
N ILE A 40 0.82 -5.05 -12.80
CA ILE A 40 0.77 -5.66 -14.13
C ILE A 40 0.40 -7.12 -13.91
N ILE A 41 -0.72 -7.55 -14.47
CA ILE A 41 -1.25 -8.90 -14.29
C ILE A 41 -1.39 -9.53 -15.67
N THR A 42 -0.78 -10.70 -15.87
CA THR A 42 -0.87 -11.43 -17.14
C THR A 42 -1.61 -12.74 -16.92
N ILE A 43 -2.66 -12.96 -17.71
CA ILE A 43 -3.43 -14.22 -17.71
C ILE A 43 -3.24 -14.89 -19.06
N TYR A 44 -2.80 -16.14 -19.05
CA TYR A 44 -2.56 -16.89 -20.28
C TYR A 44 -3.79 -17.68 -20.72
N ASN A 45 -3.99 -17.76 -22.04
CA ASN A 45 -4.93 -18.63 -22.72
C ASN A 45 -6.41 -18.45 -22.33
N ILE A 46 -6.82 -17.21 -21.97
CA ILE A 46 -8.23 -16.87 -21.83
C ILE A 46 -8.89 -16.66 -23.20
N SER A 47 -10.18 -17.00 -23.32
CA SER A 47 -10.92 -16.81 -24.56
C SER A 47 -11.04 -15.32 -24.94
N GLN A 48 -11.12 -15.03 -26.24
CA GLN A 48 -11.37 -13.68 -26.75
C GLN A 48 -12.63 -13.05 -26.12
N GLN A 49 -13.72 -13.82 -25.97
CA GLN A 49 -14.97 -13.34 -25.35
C GLN A 49 -14.78 -12.95 -23.88
N THR A 50 -13.88 -13.63 -23.17
CA THR A 50 -13.54 -13.28 -21.77
C THR A 50 -12.70 -12.01 -21.73
N ARG A 51 -11.69 -11.91 -22.61
CA ARG A 51 -10.81 -10.73 -22.73
C ARG A 51 -11.60 -9.45 -23.02
N GLU A 52 -12.54 -9.49 -23.96
CA GLU A 52 -13.36 -8.34 -24.36
C GLU A 52 -14.32 -7.84 -23.25
N LYS A 53 -14.56 -8.64 -22.21
CA LYS A 53 -15.33 -8.22 -21.03
C LYS A 53 -14.51 -7.40 -20.05
N ILE A 54 -13.18 -7.49 -20.08
CA ILE A 54 -12.29 -6.73 -19.22
C ILE A 54 -12.07 -5.37 -19.86
N LYS A 55 -12.45 -4.32 -19.13
CA LYS A 55 -12.45 -2.95 -19.63
C LYS A 55 -11.75 -2.02 -18.67
N LYS A 56 -11.32 -0.88 -19.19
CA LYS A 56 -10.85 0.24 -18.38
C LYS A 56 -11.88 0.59 -17.30
N ASP A 57 -11.38 0.94 -16.12
CA ASP A 57 -12.12 1.26 -14.90
C ASP A 57 -12.82 0.07 -14.21
N ASP A 58 -12.71 -1.16 -14.75
CA ASP A 58 -13.15 -2.37 -14.05
C ASP A 58 -12.39 -2.55 -12.74
N THR A 59 -13.10 -2.99 -11.70
CA THR A 59 -12.51 -3.26 -10.39
C THR A 59 -11.65 -4.51 -10.44
N VAL A 60 -10.49 -4.46 -9.79
CA VAL A 60 -9.54 -5.56 -9.71
C VAL A 60 -9.19 -5.84 -8.27
N GLU A 61 -9.34 -7.09 -7.83
CA GLU A 61 -8.79 -7.62 -6.59
C GLU A 61 -7.85 -8.78 -6.93
N LEU A 62 -6.60 -8.69 -6.48
CA LEU A 62 -5.61 -9.76 -6.60
C LEU A 62 -5.19 -10.23 -5.21
N LYS A 63 -5.43 -11.51 -4.94
CA LYS A 63 -4.97 -12.22 -3.76
C LYS A 63 -3.80 -13.11 -4.14
N ALA A 64 -2.78 -13.11 -3.31
CA ALA A 64 -1.61 -13.96 -3.49
C ALA A 64 -1.04 -14.39 -2.14
N GLY A 65 -0.29 -15.49 -2.15
CA GLY A 65 0.41 -16.04 -1.01
C GLY A 65 0.57 -17.54 -1.16
N TYR A 66 0.49 -18.23 -0.04
CA TYR A 66 0.50 -19.67 0.01
C TYR A 66 -0.90 -20.16 0.41
N LYS A 67 -1.29 -21.40 0.07
CA LYS A 67 -2.67 -21.92 0.25
C LYS A 67 -3.29 -21.67 1.63
N GLU A 68 -2.49 -21.65 2.69
CA GLU A 68 -2.94 -21.40 4.07
C GLU A 68 -2.54 -20.01 4.60
N ASP A 69 -1.74 -19.25 3.84
CA ASP A 69 -1.28 -17.91 4.19
C ASP A 69 -1.27 -17.01 2.94
N CYS A 70 -2.46 -16.53 2.56
CA CYS A 70 -2.64 -15.60 1.44
C CYS A 70 -3.59 -14.47 1.81
N GLY A 71 -3.49 -13.36 1.08
CA GLY A 71 -4.40 -12.24 1.23
C GLY A 71 -4.31 -11.27 0.06
N THR A 72 -5.07 -10.19 0.13
CA THR A 72 -5.17 -9.19 -0.94
C THR A 72 -3.86 -8.40 -1.05
N ILE A 73 -3.15 -8.62 -2.16
CA ILE A 73 -1.91 -7.90 -2.47
C ILE A 73 -2.15 -6.73 -3.41
N PHE A 74 -3.28 -6.64 -4.10
CA PHE A 74 -3.65 -5.47 -4.88
C PHE A 74 -5.17 -5.32 -4.93
N TYR A 75 -5.64 -4.08 -4.83
CA TYR A 75 -7.02 -3.71 -5.05
C TYR A 75 -7.03 -2.37 -5.79
N GLY A 76 -7.73 -2.28 -6.91
CA GLY A 76 -7.71 -1.08 -7.73
C GLY A 76 -8.61 -1.18 -8.96
N LYS A 77 -8.20 -0.51 -10.04
CA LYS A 77 -8.91 -0.49 -11.31
C LYS A 77 -7.99 -0.77 -12.48
N VAL A 78 -8.56 -1.32 -13.54
CA VAL A 78 -7.90 -1.48 -14.85
C VAL A 78 -7.65 -0.10 -15.46
N VAL A 79 -6.40 0.17 -15.81
CA VAL A 79 -5.96 1.35 -16.58
C VAL A 79 -5.92 1.03 -18.06
N ASN A 80 -5.36 -0.14 -18.41
CA ASN A 80 -5.17 -0.59 -19.77
C ASN A 80 -5.26 -2.12 -19.86
N VAL A 81 -5.67 -2.62 -21.02
CA VAL A 81 -5.69 -4.06 -21.34
C VAL A 81 -5.01 -4.23 -22.69
N ASP A 82 -3.98 -5.05 -22.73
CA ASP A 82 -3.24 -5.37 -23.94
C ASP A 82 -3.20 -6.89 -24.17
N PHE A 83 -2.74 -7.28 -25.35
CA PHE A 83 -2.66 -8.65 -25.80
C PHE A 83 -1.39 -8.91 -26.60
N GLU A 84 -0.70 -9.99 -26.24
CA GLU A 84 0.49 -10.45 -26.95
C GLU A 84 0.44 -11.96 -27.22
N LEU A 85 0.95 -12.37 -28.37
CA LEU A 85 1.22 -13.77 -28.67
C LEU A 85 2.63 -14.14 -28.17
N LYS A 86 2.71 -15.07 -27.23
CA LYS A 86 3.99 -15.61 -26.73
C LYS A 86 4.14 -17.05 -27.19
N GLY A 87 4.63 -17.21 -28.41
CA GLY A 87 4.78 -18.53 -29.03
C GLY A 87 3.42 -19.15 -29.33
N ALA A 88 3.07 -20.24 -28.65
CA ALA A 88 1.76 -20.88 -28.76
C ALA A 88 0.72 -20.33 -27.76
N ASP A 89 1.16 -19.53 -26.78
CA ASP A 89 0.30 -19.01 -25.73
C ASP A 89 -0.20 -17.59 -26.06
N GLU A 90 -1.42 -17.32 -25.60
CA GLU A 90 -2.08 -16.02 -25.69
C GLU A 90 -2.01 -15.30 -24.34
N ALA A 91 -1.21 -14.23 -24.25
CA ALA A 91 -1.04 -13.46 -23.02
C ALA A 91 -1.99 -12.25 -23.01
N THR A 92 -2.91 -12.18 -22.05
CA THR A 92 -3.72 -10.98 -21.78
C THR A 92 -3.05 -10.19 -20.65
N ILE A 93 -2.63 -8.97 -20.94
CA ILE A 93 -1.89 -8.11 -20.01
C ILE A 93 -2.83 -7.03 -19.49
N ILE A 94 -3.00 -6.95 -18.18
CA ILE A 94 -3.89 -6.01 -17.50
C ILE A 94 -3.03 -5.11 -16.62
N GLU A 95 -2.97 -3.83 -16.98
CA GLU A 95 -2.31 -2.80 -16.19
C GLU A 95 -3.32 -2.15 -15.26
N CYS A 96 -2.99 -2.06 -13.98
CA CYS A 96 -3.89 -1.59 -12.93
C CYS A 96 -3.23 -0.51 -12.06
N THR A 97 -4.07 0.35 -11.47
CA THR A 97 -3.66 1.29 -10.42
C THR A 97 -4.71 1.35 -9.30
N ASP A 98 -4.31 1.73 -8.08
CA ASP A 98 -5.23 1.88 -6.95
C ASP A 98 -5.82 3.31 -6.83
N ALA A 99 -6.72 3.52 -5.86
CA ALA A 99 -7.34 4.83 -5.62
C ALA A 99 -6.37 5.94 -5.25
N THR A 100 -5.13 5.64 -4.83
CA THR A 100 -4.16 6.71 -4.52
C THR A 100 -3.84 7.55 -5.75
N ALA A 101 -3.95 6.98 -6.95
CA ALA A 101 -3.80 7.73 -8.20
C ALA A 101 -4.82 8.88 -8.33
N GLU A 102 -6.02 8.76 -7.75
CA GLU A 102 -7.04 9.82 -7.82
C GLU A 102 -6.65 11.06 -7.01
N LEU A 103 -5.86 10.89 -5.93
CA LEU A 103 -5.46 11.99 -5.06
C LEU A 103 -4.51 12.99 -5.71
N GLY A 104 -3.79 12.58 -6.77
CA GLY A 104 -2.82 13.42 -7.47
C GLY A 104 -3.34 14.08 -8.75
N LYS A 105 -4.55 13.76 -9.21
CA LYS A 105 -5.01 14.14 -10.56
C LYS A 105 -5.41 15.61 -10.71
N GLN A 106 -5.99 16.22 -9.67
CA GLN A 106 -6.62 17.53 -9.81
C GLN A 106 -6.13 18.51 -8.76
N LEU A 107 -5.76 19.71 -9.21
CA LEU A 107 -5.48 20.84 -8.34
C LEU A 107 -6.78 21.46 -7.84
N LEU A 108 -6.87 21.66 -6.53
CA LEU A 108 -8.01 22.24 -5.83
C LEU A 108 -7.63 23.54 -5.14
N ILE A 109 -8.62 24.42 -5.00
CA ILE A 109 -8.59 25.56 -4.09
C ILE A 109 -9.82 25.41 -3.18
N VAL A 110 -9.59 25.00 -1.94
CA VAL A 110 -10.66 24.75 -0.95
C VAL A 110 -10.47 25.65 0.25
N SER A 111 -11.57 26.17 0.80
CA SER A 111 -11.54 27.06 1.96
C SER A 111 -12.44 26.52 3.06
N TYR A 112 -11.90 26.49 4.27
CA TYR A 112 -12.59 26.02 5.46
C TYR A 112 -12.65 27.14 6.50
N PRO A 113 -13.84 27.45 7.05
CA PRO A 113 -13.98 28.47 8.08
C PRO A 113 -13.31 28.02 9.39
N LYS A 114 -13.15 28.99 10.28
CA LYS A 114 -12.80 28.74 11.69
C LYS A 114 -13.71 27.64 12.29
N ASP A 115 -13.16 26.88 13.23
CA ASP A 115 -13.82 25.79 13.97
C ASP A 115 -14.14 24.54 13.13
N THR A 116 -13.66 24.48 11.88
CA THR A 116 -13.71 23.25 11.07
C THR A 116 -12.77 22.19 11.65
N ASP A 117 -13.27 20.96 11.76
CA ASP A 117 -12.50 19.79 12.18
C ASP A 117 -11.62 19.27 11.04
N THR A 118 -10.36 18.92 11.31
CA THR A 118 -9.45 18.39 10.28
C THR A 118 -9.93 17.04 9.71
N ALA A 119 -10.62 16.22 10.50
CA ALA A 119 -11.22 14.98 10.01
C ALA A 119 -12.29 15.24 8.95
N LYS A 120 -13.01 16.38 9.03
CA LYS A 120 -13.95 16.79 7.99
C LYS A 120 -13.22 17.11 6.69
N VAL A 121 -12.10 17.83 6.75
CA VAL A 121 -11.30 18.15 5.55
C VAL A 121 -10.85 16.88 4.84
N VAL A 122 -10.32 15.90 5.59
CA VAL A 122 -9.91 14.61 5.00
C VAL A 122 -11.09 13.88 4.35
N ARG A 123 -12.28 13.85 4.99
CA ARG A 123 -13.50 13.25 4.40
C ARG A 123 -13.90 13.94 3.10
N ASP A 124 -13.89 15.27 3.08
CA ASP A 124 -14.29 16.06 1.90
C ASP A 124 -13.35 15.76 0.72
N LEU A 125 -12.03 15.68 0.95
CA LEU A 125 -11.04 15.37 -0.08
C LEU A 125 -11.13 13.92 -0.57
N CYS A 126 -11.43 12.95 0.31
CA CYS A 126 -11.68 11.57 -0.10
C CYS A 126 -12.92 11.47 -0.98
N ASN A 127 -14.02 12.12 -0.58
CA ASN A 127 -15.26 12.15 -1.35
C ASN A 127 -15.05 12.83 -2.71
N TYR A 128 -14.30 13.92 -2.74
CA TYR A 128 -13.92 14.61 -3.98
C TYR A 128 -13.19 13.69 -4.95
N SER A 129 -12.27 12.87 -4.42
CA SER A 129 -11.46 11.93 -5.18
C SER A 129 -12.17 10.59 -5.44
N ASN A 130 -13.46 10.48 -5.08
CA ASN A 130 -14.27 9.27 -5.18
C ASN A 130 -13.64 8.04 -4.48
N ILE A 131 -13.03 8.27 -3.31
CA ILE A 131 -12.37 7.26 -2.48
C ILE A 131 -13.29 6.91 -1.31
N PRO A 132 -13.79 5.67 -1.22
CA PRO A 132 -14.57 5.20 -0.09
C PRO A 132 -13.85 5.42 1.25
N ILE A 133 -14.60 5.77 2.29
CA ILE A 133 -14.04 5.99 3.63
C ILE A 133 -14.12 4.67 4.40
N GLY A 134 -12.96 4.13 4.80
CA GLY A 134 -12.88 3.00 5.73
C GLY A 134 -13.03 3.46 7.17
N ARG A 135 -12.07 4.28 7.63
CA ARG A 135 -12.10 4.86 8.98
C ARG A 135 -11.36 6.18 9.05
N ILE A 136 -12.05 7.23 9.44
CA ILE A 136 -11.45 8.54 9.72
C ILE A 136 -11.76 8.87 11.18
N ASP A 137 -10.73 8.74 12.03
CA ASP A 137 -10.80 9.09 13.44
C ASP A 137 -11.09 10.59 13.59
N ASP A 138 -11.90 10.93 14.59
CA ASP A 138 -12.01 12.30 15.06
C ASP A 138 -10.68 12.70 15.70
N THR A 139 -10.09 13.79 15.21
CA THR A 139 -8.79 14.24 15.71
C THR A 139 -8.92 15.09 16.97
N GLY A 140 -10.08 15.71 17.19
CA GLY A 140 -10.29 16.78 18.17
C GLY A 140 -9.64 18.11 17.79
N PHE A 141 -8.90 18.18 16.67
CA PHE A 141 -8.18 19.37 16.24
C PHE A 141 -9.01 20.20 15.25
N LYS A 142 -9.28 21.44 15.64
CA LYS A 142 -10.05 22.41 14.86
C LYS A 142 -9.20 23.60 14.45
N PHE A 143 -9.58 24.23 13.35
CA PHE A 143 -8.92 25.43 12.90
C PHE A 143 -9.26 26.64 13.78
N GLU A 144 -8.24 27.34 14.26
CA GLU A 144 -8.38 28.56 15.07
C GLU A 144 -8.82 29.79 14.26
N LYS A 145 -8.67 29.73 12.93
CA LYS A 145 -9.03 30.74 11.93
C LYS A 145 -9.43 30.06 10.62
N SER A 146 -9.92 30.81 9.64
CA SER A 146 -10.15 30.26 8.30
C SER A 146 -8.83 29.87 7.62
N TYR A 147 -8.84 28.76 6.91
CA TYR A 147 -7.73 28.29 6.08
C TYR A 147 -8.18 28.09 4.64
N THR A 148 -7.32 28.47 3.70
CA THR A 148 -7.46 28.15 2.29
C THR A 148 -6.27 27.29 1.90
N PHE A 149 -6.57 26.13 1.32
CA PHE A 149 -5.57 25.20 0.81
C PHE A 149 -5.59 25.24 -0.71
N GLN A 150 -4.41 25.16 -1.31
CA GLN A 150 -4.22 25.06 -2.74
C GLN A 150 -3.25 23.93 -3.02
N GLY A 151 -3.66 22.98 -3.85
CA GLY A 151 -2.85 21.81 -4.17
C GLY A 151 -3.71 20.63 -4.60
N THR A 152 -3.06 19.49 -4.85
CA THR A 152 -3.76 18.22 -5.06
C THR A 152 -4.39 17.71 -3.75
N PRO A 153 -5.43 16.86 -3.78
CA PRO A 153 -5.94 16.19 -2.59
C PRO A 153 -4.82 15.54 -1.74
N ALA A 154 -3.82 14.92 -2.38
CA ALA A 154 -2.67 14.34 -1.69
C ALA A 154 -1.88 15.39 -0.87
N GLU A 155 -1.50 16.50 -1.50
CA GLU A 155 -0.76 17.60 -0.85
C GLU A 155 -1.55 18.21 0.31
N ILE A 156 -2.85 18.47 0.10
CA ILE A 156 -3.68 19.07 1.14
C ILE A 156 -3.86 18.09 2.32
N ILE A 157 -4.04 16.79 2.06
CA ILE A 157 -4.09 15.77 3.12
C ILE A 157 -2.76 15.74 3.89
N GLU A 158 -1.61 15.84 3.21
CA GLU A 158 -0.30 15.89 3.85
C GLU A 158 -0.16 17.11 4.78
N ASP A 159 -0.62 18.28 4.34
CA ASP A 159 -0.66 19.49 5.16
C ASP A 159 -1.54 19.31 6.40
N ILE A 160 -2.68 18.64 6.26
CA ILE A 160 -3.57 18.32 7.39
C ILE A 160 -2.91 17.35 8.36
N ILE A 161 -2.20 16.32 7.87
CA ILE A 161 -1.43 15.40 8.71
C ILE A 161 -0.37 16.17 9.49
N LYS A 162 0.43 17.02 8.82
CA LYS A 162 1.46 17.86 9.45
C LYS A 162 0.85 18.76 10.52
N PHE A 163 -0.29 19.38 10.24
CA PHE A 163 -1.01 20.21 11.20
C PHE A 163 -1.45 19.42 12.44
N CYS A 164 -2.10 18.26 12.24
CA CYS A 164 -2.57 17.41 13.34
C CYS A 164 -1.42 16.91 14.20
N ASN A 165 -0.34 16.42 13.57
CA ASN A 165 0.82 15.90 14.27
C ASN A 165 1.62 17.02 14.97
N GLY A 166 1.65 18.23 14.40
CA GLY A 166 2.20 19.41 15.05
C GLY A 166 1.45 19.77 16.35
N LYS A 167 0.11 19.80 16.31
CA LYS A 167 -0.74 20.05 17.47
C LYS A 167 -0.59 18.97 18.54
N LEU A 168 -0.59 17.70 18.13
CA LEU A 168 -0.37 16.57 19.03
C LEU A 168 0.97 16.67 19.77
N ARG A 169 2.05 17.03 19.07
CA ARG A 169 3.38 17.22 19.69
C ARG A 169 3.38 18.37 20.70
N GLN A 170 2.66 19.47 20.44
CA GLN A 170 2.53 20.60 21.37
C GLN A 170 1.80 20.19 22.66
N GLU A 171 0.69 19.44 22.55
CA GLU A 171 -0.03 18.93 23.73
C GLU A 171 0.87 18.04 24.61
N LEU A 172 1.67 17.17 23.99
CA LEU A 172 2.61 16.30 24.70
C LEU A 172 3.74 17.06 25.40
N GLN A 173 4.20 18.18 24.85
CA GLN A 173 5.20 19.03 25.49
C GLN A 173 4.66 19.72 26.74
N ASN A 174 3.38 20.13 26.70
CA ASN A 174 2.74 20.87 27.79
C ASN A 174 2.27 19.99 28.96
N ALA A 175 2.39 18.66 28.85
CA ALA A 175 2.01 17.71 29.90
C ALA A 175 3.15 16.73 30.23
N PRO A 176 4.11 17.09 31.12
CA PRO A 176 5.30 16.29 31.40
C PRO A 176 5.01 14.89 31.96
N TYR A 177 3.91 14.73 32.70
CA TYR A 177 3.45 13.42 33.20
C TYR A 177 2.96 12.52 32.07
N LEU A 178 2.18 13.09 31.14
CA LEU A 178 1.78 12.40 29.90
C LEU A 178 3.01 12.07 29.06
N ARG A 179 4.01 12.95 28.96
CA ARG A 179 5.26 12.66 28.23
C ARG A 179 5.98 11.41 28.74
N LYS A 180 6.06 11.19 30.06
CA LYS A 180 6.73 10.02 30.66
C LYS A 180 5.86 8.76 30.60
N MET A 181 4.57 8.87 30.90
CA MET A 181 3.57 7.79 30.76
C MET A 181 3.42 7.34 29.30
N LEU A 182 3.60 8.27 28.37
CA LEU A 182 3.58 8.06 26.92
C LEU A 182 5.01 8.09 26.36
N SER A 183 6.07 7.79 27.11
CA SER A 183 7.44 7.64 26.54
C SER A 183 7.82 6.17 26.30
N SER A 184 6.98 5.22 26.75
CA SER A 184 7.12 3.81 26.45
C SER A 184 6.96 3.57 24.95
N VAL A 185 8.00 3.02 24.35
CA VAL A 185 8.19 2.78 22.91
C VAL A 185 6.96 2.14 22.26
N GLU A 186 6.12 2.93 21.61
CA GLU A 186 5.13 2.44 20.65
C GLU A 186 5.11 3.40 19.46
N PHE A 187 5.71 2.94 18.35
CA PHE A 187 5.40 3.43 17.02
C PHE A 187 3.88 3.39 16.84
N GLY A 188 3.26 4.52 16.47
CA GLY A 188 1.80 4.59 16.27
C GLY A 188 1.04 5.78 16.87
N ARG A 189 1.67 6.93 17.14
CA ARG A 189 0.96 8.02 17.84
C ARG A 189 0.43 9.10 16.93
N GLU A 190 1.16 9.35 15.87
CA GLU A 190 0.83 10.34 14.88
C GLU A 190 -0.35 9.85 14.03
N TYR A 191 -1.14 10.81 13.57
CA TYR A 191 -2.13 10.54 12.55
C TYR A 191 -1.40 10.21 11.26
N VAL A 192 -1.84 9.12 10.64
CA VAL A 192 -1.38 8.68 9.33
C VAL A 192 -2.60 8.59 8.43
N PHE A 193 -2.42 8.95 7.17
CA PHE A 193 -3.38 8.69 6.11
C PHE A 193 -2.87 7.56 5.24
N THR A 194 -3.66 6.51 5.07
CA THR A 194 -3.36 5.39 4.16
C THR A 194 -4.60 5.06 3.34
N ILE A 195 -4.38 4.48 2.16
CA ILE A 195 -5.43 3.83 1.39
C ILE A 195 -5.12 2.35 1.36
N GLU A 196 -6.05 1.56 1.88
CA GLU A 196 -5.96 0.10 1.91
C GLU A 196 -7.26 -0.49 1.38
N ASN A 197 -7.16 -1.45 0.47
CA ASN A 197 -8.32 -2.06 -0.17
C ASN A 197 -9.32 -1.02 -0.71
N ASN A 198 -8.79 0.03 -1.37
CA ASN A 198 -9.52 1.19 -1.88
C ASN A 198 -10.24 2.06 -0.85
N MET A 199 -10.02 1.84 0.44
CA MET A 199 -10.64 2.60 1.50
C MET A 199 -9.63 3.53 2.15
N ALA A 200 -10.04 4.78 2.38
CA ALA A 200 -9.25 5.77 3.08
C ALA A 200 -9.31 5.53 4.60
N TYR A 201 -8.12 5.53 5.20
CA TYR A 201 -7.92 5.47 6.64
C TYR A 201 -7.17 6.72 7.08
N PHE A 202 -7.71 7.43 8.07
CA PHE A 202 -7.04 8.53 8.75
C PHE A 202 -7.17 8.30 10.25
N VAL A 203 -6.13 7.70 10.84
CA VAL A 203 -6.18 7.19 12.22
C VAL A 203 -4.85 7.42 12.91
N ARG A 204 -4.84 7.31 14.24
CA ARG A 204 -3.57 7.26 14.98
C ARG A 204 -2.86 5.94 14.67
N GLY A 205 -1.57 5.97 14.35
CA GLY A 205 -0.85 4.80 13.84
C GLY A 205 -0.92 3.52 14.70
N ALA A 206 -1.22 3.62 16.00
CA ALA A 206 -1.34 2.52 16.95
C ALA A 206 -2.69 1.81 16.82
N LYS A 207 -3.64 2.38 16.08
CA LYS A 207 -4.88 1.69 15.69
C LYS A 207 -4.72 0.90 14.40
N ILE A 208 -3.63 1.12 13.68
CA ILE A 208 -3.20 0.27 12.59
C ILE A 208 -2.11 -0.67 13.12
N ILE A 209 -2.45 -1.52 14.09
CA ILE A 209 -1.51 -2.54 14.59
C ILE A 209 -1.41 -3.59 13.50
N TYR A 210 -0.42 -3.43 12.63
CA TYR A 210 0.03 -4.55 11.83
C TYR A 210 0.93 -5.41 12.69
N GLU A 211 0.65 -6.70 12.71
CA GLU A 211 1.60 -7.69 13.17
C GLU A 211 2.91 -7.48 12.39
N THR A 212 4.01 -7.25 13.11
CA THR A 212 5.30 -6.94 12.50
C THR A 212 5.86 -8.22 11.87
N GLU A 213 6.13 -8.17 10.57
CA GLU A 213 6.73 -9.29 9.85
C GLU A 213 8.20 -9.46 10.27
N VAL A 214 8.54 -10.67 10.68
CA VAL A 214 9.93 -11.06 11.00
C VAL A 214 10.51 -11.79 9.80
N LEU A 215 11.58 -11.25 9.23
CA LEU A 215 12.29 -11.78 8.07
C LEU A 215 13.66 -12.33 8.52
N GLU A 216 13.76 -13.65 8.56
CA GLU A 216 14.95 -14.43 8.87
C GLU A 216 15.00 -15.69 8.00
N SER A 217 16.08 -16.47 8.06
CA SER A 217 16.26 -17.66 7.21
C SER A 217 15.06 -18.62 7.30
N ASP A 218 14.55 -18.85 8.51
CA ASP A 218 13.45 -19.78 8.78
C ASP A 218 12.08 -19.20 8.35
N THR A 219 11.98 -17.88 8.23
CA THR A 219 10.81 -17.18 7.69
C THR A 219 11.03 -16.75 6.23
N GLY A 220 11.88 -17.44 5.49
CA GLY A 220 11.98 -17.26 4.04
C GLY A 220 12.67 -15.98 3.59
N LEU A 221 13.54 -15.38 4.42
CA LEU A 221 14.50 -14.39 3.97
C LEU A 221 15.47 -15.03 2.96
N LEU A 222 15.60 -14.44 1.77
CA LEU A 222 16.44 -14.96 0.68
C LEU A 222 17.72 -14.14 0.50
N GLU A 223 17.61 -12.81 0.52
CA GLU A 223 18.74 -11.92 0.23
C GLU A 223 18.66 -10.61 1.03
N VAL A 224 19.83 -10.10 1.41
CA VAL A 224 20.01 -8.77 2.02
C VAL A 224 21.19 -8.09 1.34
N SER A 225 20.97 -6.88 0.82
CA SER A 225 22.00 -6.03 0.23
C SER A 225 21.80 -4.56 0.61
N LYS A 226 22.90 -3.79 0.64
CA LYS A 226 22.87 -2.35 0.92
C LYS A 226 22.74 -1.58 -0.39
N ILE A 227 21.81 -0.63 -0.45
CA ILE A 227 21.64 0.31 -1.57
C ILE A 227 22.48 1.56 -1.28
N LYS A 228 23.17 2.10 -2.30
CA LYS A 228 23.81 3.42 -2.18
C LYS A 228 22.72 4.50 -2.21
N SER A 229 22.62 5.28 -1.15
CA SER A 229 21.76 6.46 -1.08
C SER A 229 22.53 7.60 -0.41
N GLU A 230 22.32 8.83 -0.87
CA GLU A 230 23.04 10.03 -0.42
C GLU A 230 22.54 10.55 0.94
N ASP A 231 21.28 10.26 1.29
CA ASP A 231 20.61 10.85 2.46
C ASP A 231 20.54 9.90 3.67
N LYS A 232 20.27 8.61 3.45
CA LYS A 232 20.03 7.62 4.51
C LYS A 232 20.51 6.23 4.11
N ASP A 233 20.88 5.43 5.10
CA ASP A 233 21.13 4.01 4.88
C ASP A 233 19.84 3.32 4.39
N LYS A 234 19.91 2.68 3.23
CA LYS A 234 18.79 1.98 2.61
C LYS A 234 19.21 0.56 2.26
N PHE A 235 18.35 -0.41 2.55
CA PHE A 235 18.64 -1.82 2.32
C PHE A 235 17.60 -2.44 1.41
N LYS A 236 18.05 -3.34 0.54
CA LYS A 236 17.21 -4.14 -0.33
C LYS A 236 17.12 -5.56 0.24
N ILE A 237 15.90 -6.03 0.42
CA ILE A 237 15.58 -7.32 1.03
C ILE A 237 14.78 -8.14 0.01
N ARG A 238 15.17 -9.39 -0.22
CA ARG A 238 14.37 -10.35 -0.98
C ARG A 238 13.94 -11.46 -0.04
N ALA A 239 12.66 -11.81 -0.05
CA ALA A 239 12.08 -12.88 0.75
C ALA A 239 11.07 -13.68 -0.08
N LEU A 240 10.64 -14.84 0.41
CA LEU A 240 9.42 -15.51 -0.05
C LEU A 240 8.23 -14.52 -0.06
N LEU A 241 7.17 -14.81 -0.81
CA LEU A 241 6.08 -13.84 -0.98
C LEU A 241 5.38 -13.54 0.35
N ARG A 242 5.41 -12.28 0.78
CA ARG A 242 4.83 -11.81 2.05
C ARG A 242 3.71 -10.82 1.78
N TRP A 243 2.48 -11.33 1.67
CA TRP A 243 1.30 -10.55 1.27
C TRP A 243 0.94 -9.41 2.25
N ARG A 244 1.36 -9.49 3.52
CA ARG A 244 1.09 -8.46 4.54
C ARG A 244 2.00 -7.24 4.46
N ILE A 245 3.08 -7.29 3.67
CA ILE A 245 4.02 -6.18 3.51
C ILE A 245 3.32 -4.99 2.86
N GLN A 246 3.51 -3.81 3.44
CA GLN A 246 3.08 -2.54 2.86
C GLN A 246 4.09 -1.44 3.20
N VAL A 247 4.12 -0.37 2.40
CA VAL A 247 4.91 0.82 2.70
C VAL A 247 4.47 1.44 4.03
N GLY A 248 5.44 1.93 4.80
CA GLY A 248 5.24 2.50 6.13
C GLY A 248 5.12 1.48 7.26
N LYS A 249 5.05 0.17 6.95
CA LYS A 249 5.04 -0.87 8.00
C LYS A 249 6.43 -1.13 8.55
N PRO A 250 6.56 -1.37 9.86
CA PRO A 250 7.78 -1.91 10.42
C PRO A 250 7.96 -3.38 10.02
N VAL A 251 9.21 -3.77 9.81
CA VAL A 251 9.66 -5.15 9.61
C VAL A 251 10.88 -5.40 10.47
N VAL A 252 10.98 -6.59 11.05
CA VAL A 252 12.18 -7.02 11.78
C VAL A 252 12.99 -7.89 10.84
N ILE A 253 14.25 -7.51 10.62
CA ILE A 253 15.17 -8.27 9.79
C ILE A 253 16.21 -8.88 10.70
N LYS A 254 16.42 -10.19 10.59
CA LYS A 254 17.47 -10.92 11.30
C LYS A 254 18.31 -11.70 10.32
N SER A 255 19.50 -11.18 10.08
CA SER A 255 20.51 -11.82 9.24
C SER A 255 21.90 -11.49 9.75
N VAL A 256 22.90 -12.23 9.29
CA VAL A 256 24.31 -11.94 9.60
C VAL A 256 24.73 -10.54 9.11
N LYS A 257 24.09 -10.02 8.05
CA LYS A 257 24.44 -8.73 7.42
C LYS A 257 23.66 -7.54 7.97
N LEU A 258 22.49 -7.77 8.54
CA LEU A 258 21.53 -6.76 8.98
C LEU A 258 20.64 -7.36 10.06
N ASP A 259 20.61 -6.71 11.22
CA ASP A 259 19.79 -7.08 12.38
C ASP A 259 19.16 -5.81 12.96
N GLY A 260 17.84 -5.80 13.05
CA GLY A 260 17.09 -4.69 13.61
C GLY A 260 15.68 -4.56 13.07
N GLN A 261 15.00 -3.51 13.54
CA GLN A 261 13.69 -3.09 13.03
C GLN A 261 13.89 -1.96 12.02
N PHE A 262 13.20 -2.06 10.89
CA PHE A 262 13.26 -1.11 9.79
C PHE A 262 11.84 -0.78 9.30
N ASN A 263 11.67 0.34 8.62
CA ASN A 263 10.41 0.69 7.96
C ASN A 263 10.51 0.42 6.46
N VAL A 264 9.44 -0.13 5.88
CA VAL A 264 9.35 -0.39 4.44
C VAL A 264 9.10 0.93 3.69
N SER A 265 10.02 1.34 2.81
CA SER A 265 9.85 2.53 1.95
C SER A 265 9.30 2.17 0.57
N ALA A 266 9.54 0.95 0.11
CA ALA A 266 8.98 0.43 -1.13
C ALA A 266 8.89 -1.09 -1.08
N TYR A 267 7.98 -1.68 -1.83
CA TYR A 267 7.95 -3.13 -2.04
C TYR A 267 7.48 -3.50 -3.43
N ARG A 268 7.82 -4.72 -3.82
CA ARG A 268 7.37 -5.37 -5.04
C ARG A 268 7.05 -6.84 -4.79
N HIS A 269 5.85 -7.28 -5.14
CA HIS A 269 5.47 -8.70 -5.19
C HIS A 269 5.56 -9.20 -6.62
N VAL A 270 6.18 -10.36 -6.83
CA VAL A 270 6.43 -10.91 -8.16
C VAL A 270 5.97 -12.36 -8.22
N CYS A 271 5.22 -12.70 -9.27
CA CYS A 271 4.93 -14.05 -9.74
C CYS A 271 5.21 -14.10 -11.24
N LYS A 272 6.30 -14.78 -11.64
CA LYS A 272 6.72 -14.87 -13.04
C LYS A 272 7.48 -16.16 -13.30
N GLY A 273 6.89 -17.09 -14.04
CA GLY A 273 7.39 -18.46 -14.18
C GLY A 273 7.73 -19.10 -12.82
N GLU A 274 9.01 -19.40 -12.60
CA GLU A 274 9.48 -19.99 -11.35
C GLU A 274 9.67 -18.98 -10.21
N GLU A 275 9.67 -17.68 -10.49
CA GLU A 275 9.83 -16.65 -9.48
C GLU A 275 8.54 -16.37 -8.71
N TYR A 276 8.61 -16.42 -7.37
CA TYR A 276 7.49 -16.10 -6.49
C TYR A 276 7.99 -15.51 -5.17
N TYR A 277 8.07 -14.18 -5.08
CA TYR A 277 8.80 -13.51 -4.00
C TYR A 277 8.26 -12.11 -3.68
N THR A 278 8.75 -11.56 -2.56
CA THR A 278 8.61 -10.14 -2.22
C THR A 278 9.97 -9.51 -2.11
N GLU A 279 10.12 -8.38 -2.76
CA GLU A 279 11.28 -7.51 -2.66
C GLU A 279 10.89 -6.26 -1.89
N LEU A 280 11.72 -5.84 -0.94
CA LEU A 280 11.51 -4.66 -0.12
C LEU A 280 12.70 -3.72 -0.22
N GLU A 281 12.41 -2.44 -0.15
CA GLU A 281 13.38 -1.43 0.24
C GLU A 281 13.03 -0.95 1.64
N VAL A 282 14.01 -0.97 2.55
CA VAL A 282 13.81 -0.61 3.94
C VAL A 282 14.80 0.46 4.40
N ILE A 283 14.34 1.28 5.34
CA ILE A 283 15.11 2.35 5.97
C ILE A 283 15.05 2.21 7.52
N PRO A 284 16.13 2.54 8.24
CA PRO A 284 16.16 2.55 9.71
C PRO A 284 15.08 3.44 10.34
#